data_AF-A0A8T3QVF1-F1
#
_entry.id   AF-A0A8T3QVF1-F1
#
_cell.length_a   1.000
_cell.length_b   1.000
_cell.length_c   1.000
_cell.angle_alpha   90.00
_cell.angle_beta   90.00
_cell.angle_gamma   90.00
#
_symmetry.space_group_name_H-M   'P 1'
#
loop_
_entity.id
_entity.type
_entity.pdbx_description
1 polymer ?
#
loop_
_entity_poly.entity_id
_entity_poly.type
_entity_poly.pdbx_seq_one_letter_code
_entity_poly.pdbx_strand_id
1 'polypeptide(L)'
;YEMGARRNHYYYIDRYPLGLDATVFISASGAKQTMSFTNDTDYPILIRGYQIRKGDDGWVKFDLVSVPTGRKVSLSKPIVRDVRPGKDSIEYTDKLPPGETERIEKPVDGKKVTVSRTVRDRNGNVIHRDTYFSNYARITGINLVGQGTVVPPED
;
A
#
# COMPACT_ATOMS: atom_id res chain seq x y z
N TYR A 1 7.60 15.90 11.59
CA TYR A 1 6.76 14.98 12.35
C TYR A 1 7.53 13.72 12.62
N GLU A 2 7.57 13.39 13.90
CA GLU A 2 8.00 12.12 14.43
C GLU A 2 6.97 11.05 14.07
N MET A 3 7.42 9.95 13.48
CA MET A 3 6.53 8.88 13.04
C MET A 3 6.18 7.97 14.22
N GLY A 4 4.92 7.59 14.32
CA GLY A 4 4.43 6.59 15.26
C GLY A 4 4.17 5.26 14.57
N ALA A 5 2.97 4.72 14.74
CA ALA A 5 2.55 3.49 14.11
C ALA A 5 2.57 3.63 12.59
N ARG A 6 3.15 2.63 11.91
CA ARG A 6 3.04 2.44 10.47
C ARG A 6 3.24 0.97 10.17
N ARG A 7 2.38 0.39 9.33
CA ARG A 7 2.56 -0.96 8.81
C ARG A 7 2.01 -1.06 7.39
N ASN A 8 2.74 -1.75 6.53
CA ASN A 8 2.39 -1.94 5.13
C ASN A 8 1.13 -2.81 4.94
N HIS A 9 0.58 -2.76 3.73
CA HIS A 9 -0.43 -3.70 3.25
C HIS A 9 0.13 -5.12 3.19
N TYR A 10 -0.77 -6.10 3.30
CA TYR A 10 -0.41 -7.51 3.26
C TYR A 10 0.39 -7.86 2.00
N TYR A 11 -0.01 -7.33 0.84
CA TYR A 11 0.69 -7.41 -0.42
C TYR A 11 0.91 -5.99 -0.99
N TYR A 12 1.85 -5.87 -1.93
CA TYR A 12 2.16 -4.58 -2.53
C TYR A 12 1.07 -4.17 -3.53
N ILE A 13 0.63 -2.93 -3.44
CA ILE A 13 -0.30 -2.33 -4.40
C ILE A 13 0.46 -1.26 -5.17
N ASP A 14 0.59 -1.47 -6.47
CA ASP A 14 1.48 -0.73 -7.39
C ASP A 14 1.19 0.77 -7.50
N ARG A 15 -0.04 1.22 -7.19
CA ARG A 15 -0.37 2.64 -7.10
C ARG A 15 0.38 3.42 -6.01
N TYR A 16 1.00 2.73 -5.06
CA TYR A 16 1.78 3.36 -3.99
C TYR A 16 3.28 3.30 -4.27
N PRO A 17 4.07 4.31 -3.89
CA PRO A 17 5.52 4.20 -3.91
C PRO A 17 6.00 2.98 -3.11
N LEU A 18 6.90 2.20 -3.69
CA LEU A 18 7.35 0.92 -3.14
C LEU A 18 7.96 1.10 -1.74
N GLY A 19 7.42 0.38 -0.74
CA GLY A 19 7.90 0.43 0.64
C GLY A 19 7.35 1.57 1.50
N LEU A 20 6.47 2.43 0.96
CA LEU A 20 6.00 3.66 1.64
C LEU A 20 4.49 3.68 1.92
N ASP A 21 3.79 2.61 1.59
CA ASP A 21 2.38 2.46 1.91
C ASP A 21 2.14 2.26 3.42
N ALA A 22 0.92 2.53 3.88
CA ALA A 22 0.47 2.18 5.21
C ALA A 22 -0.99 1.73 5.14
N THR A 23 -1.33 0.61 5.74
CA THR A 23 -2.74 0.18 5.86
C THR A 23 -3.35 0.81 7.09
N VAL A 24 -4.54 1.39 6.89
CA VAL A 24 -5.43 1.80 7.97
C VAL A 24 -6.69 0.97 7.81
N PHE A 25 -6.99 0.09 8.76
CA PHE A 25 -8.19 -0.73 8.72
C PHE A 25 -8.68 -1.06 10.12
N ILE A 26 -9.97 -1.35 10.21
CA ILE A 26 -10.63 -1.94 11.37
C ILE A 26 -11.43 -3.13 10.84
N SER A 27 -11.16 -4.34 11.31
CA SER A 27 -11.96 -5.51 10.95
C SER A 27 -13.20 -5.61 11.83
N ALA A 28 -14.18 -6.38 11.37
CA ALA A 28 -15.36 -6.73 12.17
C ALA A 28 -15.00 -7.47 13.47
N SER A 29 -13.89 -8.22 13.49
CA SER A 29 -13.35 -8.89 14.67
C SER A 29 -12.58 -7.97 15.63
N GLY A 30 -12.51 -6.66 15.34
CA GLY A 30 -11.83 -5.67 16.18
C GLY A 30 -10.32 -5.57 15.96
N ALA A 31 -9.75 -6.27 14.99
CA ALA A 31 -8.35 -6.06 14.60
C ALA A 31 -8.21 -4.66 13.99
N LYS A 32 -7.23 -3.89 14.46
CA LYS A 32 -6.99 -2.52 14.00
C LYS A 32 -5.56 -2.38 13.52
N GLN A 33 -5.40 -1.69 12.40
CA GLN A 33 -4.12 -1.17 11.95
C GLN A 33 -4.30 0.32 11.68
N THR A 34 -3.31 1.11 12.10
CA THR A 34 -3.35 2.55 11.99
C THR A 34 -2.02 3.08 11.48
N MET A 35 -2.05 4.33 11.03
CA MET A 35 -0.87 5.16 10.86
C MET A 35 -0.98 6.33 11.81
N SER A 36 0.11 6.63 12.55
CA SER A 36 0.14 7.77 13.45
C SER A 36 1.47 8.51 13.37
N PHE A 37 1.46 9.75 13.83
CA PHE A 37 2.63 10.60 13.97
C PHE A 37 2.38 11.61 15.08
N THR A 38 3.45 12.12 15.66
CA THR A 38 3.41 13.22 16.64
C THR A 38 3.71 14.53 15.92
N ASN A 39 2.88 15.54 16.15
CA ASN A 39 3.21 16.90 15.80
C ASN A 39 4.25 17.44 16.79
N ASP A 40 5.51 17.27 16.45
CA ASP A 40 6.67 17.70 17.22
C ASP A 40 7.10 19.13 16.84
N THR A 41 6.13 20.00 16.53
CA THR A 41 6.36 21.40 16.17
C THR A 41 5.54 22.31 17.08
N ASP A 42 5.97 23.56 17.23
CA ASP A 42 5.24 24.55 18.05
C ASP A 42 3.94 25.03 17.40
N TYR A 43 3.67 24.62 16.17
CA TYR A 43 2.51 25.07 15.39
C TYR A 43 1.48 23.96 15.22
N PRO A 44 0.18 24.28 15.25
CA PRO A 44 -0.86 23.29 14.99
C PRO A 44 -0.82 22.78 13.54
N ILE A 45 -1.42 21.62 13.31
CA ILE A 45 -1.72 21.09 11.97
C ILE A 45 -3.22 21.20 11.74
N LEU A 46 -3.63 21.93 10.72
CA LEU A 46 -4.98 21.88 10.19
C LEU A 46 -5.12 20.63 9.32
N ILE A 47 -6.03 19.74 9.69
CA ILE A 47 -6.40 18.56 8.91
C ILE A 47 -7.74 18.83 8.25
N ARG A 48 -7.79 18.82 6.92
CA ARG A 48 -9.02 18.99 6.15
C ARG A 48 -9.33 17.71 5.38
N GLY A 49 -10.44 17.08 5.75
CA GLY A 49 -10.97 15.90 5.07
C GLY A 49 -11.88 16.29 3.91
N TYR A 50 -11.77 15.54 2.82
CA TYR A 50 -12.63 15.63 1.65
C TYR A 50 -13.18 14.24 1.34
N GLN A 51 -14.48 14.17 1.06
CA GLN A 51 -15.10 13.01 0.47
C GLN A 51 -15.23 13.29 -1.02
N ILE A 52 -14.70 12.39 -1.85
CA ILE A 52 -14.69 12.55 -3.29
C ILE A 52 -15.38 11.32 -3.88
N ARG A 53 -16.29 11.56 -4.83
CA ARG A 53 -16.95 10.52 -5.61
C ARG A 53 -16.80 10.78 -7.10
N LYS A 54 -16.63 9.72 -7.88
CA LYS A 54 -16.62 9.73 -9.33
C LYS A 54 -17.33 8.47 -9.84
N GLY A 55 -18.59 8.62 -10.25
CA GLY A 55 -19.46 7.46 -10.51
C GLY A 55 -19.66 6.67 -9.20
N ASP A 56 -19.45 5.36 -9.27
CA ASP A 56 -19.54 4.45 -8.12
C ASP A 56 -18.26 4.44 -7.26
N ASP A 57 -17.16 5.03 -7.76
CA ASP A 57 -15.91 5.11 -7.01
C ASP A 57 -15.97 6.22 -5.96
N GLY A 58 -15.51 5.91 -4.75
CA GLY A 58 -15.38 6.86 -3.65
C GLY A 58 -14.00 6.81 -3.01
N TRP A 59 -13.44 7.96 -2.67
CA TRP A 59 -12.22 8.05 -1.88
C TRP A 59 -12.25 9.24 -0.93
N VAL A 60 -11.43 9.15 0.11
CA VAL A 60 -11.19 10.26 1.05
C VAL A 60 -9.81 10.84 0.80
N LYS A 61 -9.73 12.17 0.85
CA LYS A 61 -8.46 12.90 0.81
C LYS A 61 -8.33 13.71 2.09
N PHE A 62 -7.14 13.72 2.68
CA PHE A 62 -6.82 14.59 3.79
C PHE A 62 -5.69 15.53 3.38
N ASP A 63 -5.95 16.84 3.45
CA ASP A 63 -4.90 17.85 3.35
C ASP A 63 -4.43 18.20 4.76
N LEU A 64 -3.11 18.17 4.95
CA LEU A 64 -2.45 18.53 6.21
C LEU A 64 -1.67 19.82 5.98
N VAL A 65 -2.09 20.89 6.64
CA VAL A 65 -1.51 22.24 6.47
C VAL A 65 -1.02 22.74 7.83
N SER A 66 0.19 23.29 7.86
CA SER A 66 0.77 23.92 9.05
C SER A 66 1.63 25.11 8.64
N VAL A 67 2.14 25.85 9.60
CA VAL A 67 3.12 26.92 9.37
C VAL A 67 4.37 26.32 8.73
N PRO A 68 4.97 26.95 7.70
CA PRO A 68 6.20 26.47 7.08
C PRO A 68 7.31 26.22 8.10
N THR A 69 7.59 24.94 8.38
CA THR A 69 8.60 24.54 9.38
C THR A 69 10.04 24.71 8.86
N GLY A 70 10.21 24.78 7.54
CA GLY A 70 11.51 24.72 6.88
C GLY A 70 12.16 23.34 6.92
N ARG A 71 11.46 22.30 7.43
CA ARG A 71 11.95 20.93 7.44
C ARG A 71 12.10 20.38 6.03
N LYS A 72 13.16 19.63 5.77
CA LYS A 72 13.39 18.91 4.52
C LYS A 72 13.34 17.41 4.76
N VAL A 73 12.62 16.67 3.93
CA VAL A 73 12.53 15.22 3.99
C VAL A 73 13.28 14.62 2.82
N SER A 74 14.11 13.62 3.09
CA SER A 74 14.70 12.76 2.06
C SER A 74 14.38 11.29 2.33
N LEU A 75 14.20 10.54 1.25
CA LEU A 75 13.96 9.10 1.26
C LEU A 75 15.10 8.41 0.52
N SER A 76 15.55 7.26 1.02
CA SER A 76 16.47 6.41 0.27
C SER A 76 15.77 5.81 -0.95
N LYS A 77 16.56 5.34 -1.93
CA LYS A 77 16.04 4.36 -2.89
C LYS A 77 15.56 3.11 -2.12
N PRO A 78 14.49 2.44 -2.57
CA PRO A 78 14.04 1.20 -1.95
C PRO A 78 15.08 0.10 -2.17
N ILE A 79 15.42 -0.62 -1.10
CA ILE A 79 16.19 -1.85 -1.18
C ILE A 79 15.20 -3.00 -1.24
N VAL A 80 15.20 -3.77 -2.32
CA VAL A 80 14.29 -4.90 -2.54
C VAL A 80 15.04 -6.21 -2.35
N ARG A 81 14.47 -7.13 -1.58
CA ARG A 81 15.02 -8.47 -1.32
C ARG A 81 13.92 -9.53 -1.34
N ASP A 82 14.32 -10.79 -1.42
CA ASP A 82 13.45 -11.96 -1.31
C ASP A 82 12.22 -11.89 -2.22
N VAL A 83 12.44 -11.52 -3.49
CA VAL A 83 11.38 -11.47 -4.49
C VAL A 83 10.87 -12.89 -4.73
N ARG A 84 9.56 -13.08 -4.59
CA ARG A 84 8.84 -14.33 -4.81
C ARG A 84 7.78 -14.04 -5.87
N PRO A 85 8.00 -14.45 -7.13
CA PRO A 85 7.06 -14.17 -8.20
C PRO A 85 5.63 -14.59 -7.84
N GLY A 86 4.67 -13.72 -8.16
CA GLY A 86 3.27 -14.09 -8.19
C GLY A 86 3.04 -15.19 -9.23
N LYS A 87 1.96 -15.96 -9.07
CA LYS A 87 1.54 -16.97 -10.05
C LYS A 87 0.05 -16.81 -10.29
N ASP A 88 -0.40 -17.12 -11.49
CA ASP A 88 -1.82 -17.29 -11.75
C ASP A 88 -2.28 -18.71 -11.43
N SER A 89 -3.59 -18.85 -11.27
CA SER A 89 -4.28 -20.12 -11.11
C SER A 89 -5.64 -20.02 -11.80
N ILE A 90 -6.13 -21.17 -12.24
CA ILE A 90 -7.43 -21.29 -12.90
C ILE A 90 -8.37 -22.03 -11.96
N GLU A 91 -9.57 -21.48 -11.78
CA GLU A 91 -10.67 -22.13 -11.08
C GLU A 91 -11.88 -22.27 -12.01
N TYR A 92 -12.29 -23.51 -12.28
CA TYR A 92 -13.48 -23.78 -13.10
C TYR A 92 -14.77 -23.54 -12.30
N THR A 93 -15.76 -22.94 -12.93
CA THR A 93 -17.03 -22.55 -12.28
C THR A 93 -18.23 -22.70 -13.22
N ASP A 94 -19.40 -23.01 -12.66
CA ASP A 94 -20.68 -23.02 -13.36
C ASP A 94 -21.36 -21.64 -13.40
N LYS A 95 -20.75 -20.63 -12.74
CA LYS A 95 -21.25 -19.25 -12.75
C LYS A 95 -20.96 -18.53 -14.06
N LEU A 96 -20.02 -19.04 -14.85
CA LEU A 96 -19.64 -18.53 -16.15
C LEU A 96 -20.02 -19.56 -17.24
N PRO A 97 -20.63 -19.14 -18.35
CA PRO A 97 -20.84 -19.99 -19.51
C PRO A 97 -19.53 -20.58 -20.06
N PRO A 98 -19.56 -21.73 -20.74
CA PRO A 98 -18.41 -22.24 -21.48
C PRO A 98 -17.87 -21.21 -22.47
N GLY A 99 -16.56 -20.97 -22.47
CA GLY A 99 -15.88 -19.96 -23.28
C GLY A 99 -15.64 -18.63 -22.56
N GLU A 100 -16.21 -18.41 -21.39
CA GLU A 100 -16.03 -17.18 -20.61
C GLU A 100 -14.99 -17.32 -19.50
N THR A 101 -14.29 -16.22 -19.22
CA THR A 101 -13.32 -16.12 -18.14
C THR A 101 -13.46 -14.80 -17.40
N GLU A 102 -13.24 -14.80 -16.09
CA GLU A 102 -13.27 -13.61 -15.25
C GLU A 102 -12.06 -13.56 -14.32
N ARG A 103 -11.30 -12.45 -14.38
CA ARG A 103 -10.19 -12.20 -13.47
C ARG A 103 -10.72 -11.67 -12.14
N ILE A 104 -10.62 -12.47 -11.08
CA ILE A 104 -11.08 -12.08 -9.74
C ILE A 104 -9.94 -11.64 -8.81
N GLU A 105 -8.72 -12.11 -9.02
CA GLU A 105 -7.53 -11.67 -8.25
C GLU A 105 -6.30 -11.61 -9.16
N LYS A 106 -5.49 -10.55 -9.05
CA LYS A 106 -4.26 -10.40 -9.85
C LYS A 106 -3.06 -10.95 -9.07
N PRO A 107 -2.11 -11.64 -9.73
CA PRO A 107 -0.93 -12.14 -9.07
C PRO A 107 -0.06 -10.96 -8.66
N VAL A 108 0.49 -11.03 -7.45
CA VAL A 108 1.39 -10.02 -6.93
C VAL A 108 2.62 -10.70 -6.37
N ASP A 109 3.79 -10.22 -6.79
CA ASP A 109 5.06 -10.68 -6.23
C ASP A 109 5.16 -10.36 -4.74
N GLY A 110 5.51 -11.37 -3.96
CA GLY A 110 6.00 -11.15 -2.60
C GLY A 110 7.39 -10.55 -2.66
N LYS A 111 7.71 -9.63 -1.74
CA LYS A 111 9.04 -9.05 -1.61
C LYS A 111 9.21 -8.37 -0.26
N LYS A 112 10.47 -8.26 0.20
CA LYS A 112 10.84 -7.41 1.33
C LYS A 112 11.41 -6.11 0.80
N VAL A 113 10.94 -4.99 1.34
CA VAL A 113 11.39 -3.66 0.94
C VAL A 113 11.85 -2.88 2.16
N THR A 114 12.99 -2.22 2.05
CA THR A 114 13.49 -1.28 3.06
C THR A 114 13.65 0.11 2.46
N VAL A 115 13.09 1.11 3.13
CA VAL A 115 13.27 2.54 2.79
C VAL A 115 13.65 3.30 4.06
N SER A 116 14.67 4.14 4.00
CA SER A 116 15.01 5.04 5.11
C SER A 116 14.50 6.45 4.83
N ARG A 117 13.93 7.09 5.86
CA ARG A 117 13.54 8.49 5.87
C ARG A 117 14.51 9.28 6.74
N THR A 118 14.96 10.43 6.24
CA THR A 118 15.69 11.41 7.04
C THR A 118 14.94 12.74 6.99
N VAL A 119 14.73 13.34 8.15
CA VAL A 119 14.16 14.69 8.26
C VAL A 119 15.22 15.61 8.82
N ARG A 120 15.43 16.74 8.15
CA ARG A 120 16.32 17.80 8.59
C ARG A 120 15.54 19.05 8.94
N ASP A 121 15.99 19.78 9.95
CA ASP A 121 15.49 21.12 10.22
C ASP A 121 15.98 22.14 9.17
N ARG A 122 15.63 23.43 9.36
CA ARG A 122 16.07 24.51 8.47
C ARG A 122 17.59 24.74 8.44
N ASN A 123 18.28 24.36 9.51
CA ASN A 123 19.72 24.51 9.67
C ASN A 123 20.48 23.29 9.10
N GLY A 124 19.76 22.25 8.65
CA GLY A 124 20.32 21.03 8.10
C GLY A 124 20.57 19.92 9.13
N ASN A 125 20.26 20.14 10.41
CA ASN A 125 20.43 19.15 11.46
C ASN A 125 19.41 18.03 11.27
N VAL A 126 19.84 16.78 11.43
CA VAL A 126 18.92 15.63 11.40
C VAL A 126 18.10 15.63 12.68
N ILE A 127 16.78 15.71 12.55
CA ILE A 127 15.83 15.71 13.67
C ILE A 127 15.03 14.40 13.75
N HIS A 128 14.89 13.67 12.63
CA HIS A 128 14.36 12.31 12.64
C HIS A 128 15.10 11.44 11.64
N ARG A 129 15.23 10.16 11.98
CA ARG A 129 15.68 9.11 11.08
C ARG A 129 14.87 7.85 11.34
N ASP A 130 14.13 7.41 10.32
CA ASP A 130 13.28 6.24 10.37
C ASP A 130 13.74 5.22 9.33
N THR A 131 13.62 3.94 9.64
CA THR A 131 13.76 2.88 8.63
C THR A 131 12.47 2.09 8.57
N TYR A 132 11.83 2.11 7.40
CA TYR A 132 10.61 1.37 7.14
C TYR A 132 10.96 0.03 6.52
N PHE A 133 10.43 -1.03 7.14
CA PHE A 133 10.46 -2.38 6.61
C PHE A 133 9.05 -2.75 6.16
N SER A 134 8.92 -3.14 4.90
CA SER A 134 7.70 -3.72 4.36
C SER A 134 7.94 -5.18 4.00
N ASN A 135 7.13 -6.07 4.55
CA ASN A 135 7.12 -7.49 4.19
C ASN A 135 5.83 -7.77 3.42
N TYR A 136 5.91 -7.83 2.09
CA TYR A 136 4.78 -8.12 1.23
C TYR A 136 4.68 -9.63 0.98
N ALA A 137 3.50 -10.18 1.23
CA ALA A 137 3.13 -11.52 0.80
C ALA A 137 3.02 -11.57 -0.73
N ARG A 138 3.25 -12.76 -1.28
CA ARG A 138 2.87 -13.04 -2.66
C ARG A 138 1.37 -13.31 -2.70
N ILE A 139 0.72 -12.92 -3.79
CA ILE A 139 -0.65 -13.26 -4.10
C ILE A 139 -0.65 -14.18 -5.32
N THR A 140 -1.36 -15.30 -5.20
CA THR A 140 -1.71 -16.13 -6.36
C THR A 140 -2.93 -15.49 -7.00
N GLY A 141 -2.83 -15.12 -8.26
CA GLY A 141 -3.98 -14.63 -9.02
C GLY A 141 -4.94 -15.76 -9.30
N ILE A 142 -6.22 -15.41 -9.45
CA ILE A 142 -7.28 -16.38 -9.74
C ILE A 142 -8.04 -15.86 -10.97
N ASN A 143 -8.07 -16.71 -11.99
CA ASN A 143 -8.90 -16.54 -13.17
C ASN A 143 -10.01 -17.59 -13.14
N LEU A 144 -11.25 -17.14 -12.97
CA LEU A 144 -12.42 -18.01 -13.10
C LEU A 144 -12.61 -18.36 -14.57
N VAL A 145 -12.98 -19.61 -14.83
CA VAL A 145 -13.20 -20.12 -16.19
C VAL A 145 -14.50 -20.93 -16.21
N GLY A 146 -15.38 -20.69 -17.19
CA GLY A 146 -16.61 -21.46 -17.34
C GLY A 146 -16.31 -22.94 -17.55
N GLN A 147 -17.08 -23.84 -16.92
CA GLN A 147 -16.92 -25.28 -17.14
C GLN A 147 -17.03 -25.62 -18.64
N GLY A 148 -16.24 -26.58 -19.12
CA GLY A 148 -16.18 -26.96 -20.54
C GLY A 148 -15.36 -26.01 -21.42
N THR A 149 -14.78 -24.93 -20.87
CA THR A 149 -13.84 -24.08 -21.60
C THR A 149 -12.50 -24.80 -21.78
N VAL A 150 -12.03 -24.87 -23.03
CA VAL A 150 -10.67 -25.33 -23.35
C VAL A 150 -9.71 -24.18 -23.10
N VAL A 151 -8.90 -24.28 -22.04
CA VAL A 151 -7.85 -23.31 -21.76
C VAL A 151 -6.54 -23.86 -22.33
N PRO A 152 -5.84 -23.13 -23.23
CA PRO A 152 -4.53 -23.55 -23.70
C PRO A 152 -3.52 -23.59 -22.54
N PRO A 153 -2.46 -24.42 -22.61
CA PRO A 153 -1.41 -24.45 -21.59
C PRO A 153 -0.74 -23.09 -21.41
N GLU A 154 -0.31 -22.75 -20.20
CA GLU A 154 0.57 -21.60 -19.96
C GLU A 154 1.96 -21.89 -20.57
N ASP A 155 2.52 -20.91 -21.30
CA ASP A 155 3.89 -20.94 -21.87
C ASP A 155 4.99 -20.84 -20.79
#